data_AF-A0A7V9IYA7-F1
#
_entry.id   AF-A0A7V9IYA7-F1
#
_cell.length_a   1.000
_cell.length_b   1.000
_cell.length_c   1.000
_cell.angle_alpha   90.00
_cell.angle_beta   90.00
_cell.angle_gamma   90.00
#
_symmetry.space_group_name_H-M   'P 1'
#
loop_
_entity.id
_entity.type
_entity.pdbx_description
1 polymer ?
#
loop_
_entity_poly.entity_id
_entity_poly.type
_entity_poly.pdbx_seq_one_letter_code
_entity_poly.pdbx_strand_id
1 'polypeptide(L)'
;ATDRLGRLLPIRFALAGSIAVAIVLAASSEPLLIAILIGAAGISFGSLYTPGMALTSHRAEAAGLAQGLGFGIMNTAWAVGALIGPSLGGALAESQGDPAPYLLGACLCALTLVATYRVAAKGGSPHAA
;
A
#
# COMPACT_ATOMS: atom_id res chain seq x y z
N ALA A 1 -16.18 17.08 2.01
CA ALA A 1 -15.32 16.30 2.93
C ALA A 1 -15.74 14.83 3.00
N THR A 2 -17.03 14.53 2.98
CA THR A 2 -17.63 13.19 3.04
C THR A 2 -17.17 12.25 1.89
N ASP A 3 -17.09 12.73 0.64
CA ASP A 3 -16.60 11.91 -0.49
C ASP A 3 -15.12 11.50 -0.38
N ARG A 4 -14.29 12.31 0.29
CA ARG A 4 -12.87 11.98 0.50
C ARG A 4 -12.69 10.94 1.61
N LEU A 5 -13.47 11.04 2.68
CA LEU A 5 -13.45 10.07 3.77
C LEU A 5 -13.97 8.70 3.33
N GLY A 6 -15.04 8.67 2.53
CA GLY A 6 -15.56 7.43 1.94
C GLY A 6 -14.56 6.73 1.02
N ARG A 7 -13.80 7.48 0.22
CA ARG A 7 -12.80 6.94 -0.71
C ARG A 7 -11.55 6.37 -0.06
N LEU A 8 -11.15 6.88 1.11
CA LEU A 8 -9.96 6.39 1.83
C LEU A 8 -10.27 5.18 2.71
N LEU A 9 -11.54 4.95 3.07
CA LEU A 9 -11.92 3.85 3.95
C LEU A 9 -11.54 2.47 3.40
N PRO A 10 -11.79 2.13 2.11
CA PRO A 10 -11.32 0.87 1.53
C PRO A 10 -9.80 0.71 1.56
N ILE A 11 -9.06 1.80 1.33
CA ILE A 11 -7.59 1.80 1.36
C ILE A 11 -7.10 1.48 2.78
N ARG A 12 -7.73 2.06 3.80
CA ARG A 12 -7.36 1.82 5.20
C ARG A 12 -7.62 0.38 5.61
N PHE A 13 -8.73 -0.21 5.18
CA PHE A 13 -9.02 -1.63 5.42
C PHE A 13 -8.01 -2.54 4.73
N ALA A 14 -7.70 -2.27 3.46
CA ALA A 14 -6.69 -3.02 2.72
C ALA A 14 -5.31 -2.92 3.39
N LEU A 15 -4.89 -1.72 3.79
CA LEU A 15 -3.62 -1.51 4.50
C LEU A 15 -3.60 -2.23 5.85
N ALA A 16 -4.67 -2.16 6.64
CA ALA A 16 -4.77 -2.88 7.92
C ALA A 16 -4.70 -4.40 7.71
N GLY A 17 -5.39 -4.93 6.70
CA GLY A 17 -5.31 -6.33 6.30
C GLY A 17 -3.90 -6.74 5.88
N SER A 18 -3.23 -5.95 5.04
CA SER A 18 -1.85 -6.18 4.63
C SER A 18 -0.87 -6.18 5.81
N ILE A 19 -1.05 -5.26 6.78
CA ILE A 19 -0.24 -5.24 8.01
C ILE A 19 -0.44 -6.52 8.81
N ALA A 20 -1.70 -6.93 9.02
CA ALA A 20 -2.00 -8.14 9.77
C ALA A 20 -1.40 -9.38 9.10
N VAL A 21 -1.61 -9.55 7.79
CA VAL A 21 -1.06 -10.67 7.02
C VAL A 21 0.47 -10.70 7.08
N ALA A 22 1.13 -9.55 6.93
CA ALA A 22 2.59 -9.45 6.99
C ALA A 22 3.15 -9.79 8.39
N ILE A 23 2.50 -9.34 9.45
CA ILE A 23 2.90 -9.69 10.83
C ILE A 23 2.71 -11.19 11.10
N VAL A 24 1.59 -11.76 10.65
CA VAL A 24 1.33 -13.20 10.82
C VAL A 24 2.33 -14.02 10.01
N LEU A 25 2.68 -13.61 8.78
CA LEU A 25 3.76 -14.23 8.00
C LEU A 25 5.08 -14.20 8.73
N ALA A 26 5.46 -13.06 9.31
CA ALA A 26 6.71 -12.91 10.07
C ALA A 26 6.79 -13.85 11.29
N ALA A 27 5.65 -14.20 11.89
CA ALA A 27 5.57 -15.08 13.05
C ALA A 27 5.29 -16.56 12.70
N SER A 28 5.04 -16.88 11.43
CA SER A 28 4.63 -18.23 11.01
C SER A 28 5.82 -19.09 10.61
N SER A 29 5.85 -20.33 11.08
CA SER A 29 6.82 -21.35 10.63
C SER A 29 6.15 -22.55 9.96
N GLU A 30 4.80 -22.63 10.01
CA GLU A 30 4.03 -23.75 9.47
C GLU A 30 3.81 -23.60 7.95
N PRO A 31 4.24 -24.56 7.10
CA PRO A 31 4.21 -24.42 5.65
C PRO A 31 2.80 -24.20 5.06
N LEU A 32 1.79 -24.92 5.58
CA LEU A 32 0.42 -24.78 5.11
C LEU A 32 -0.16 -23.40 5.44
N LEU A 33 0.15 -22.88 6.63
CA LEU A 33 -0.27 -21.55 7.04
C LEU A 33 0.40 -20.48 6.18
N ILE A 34 1.69 -20.62 5.90
CA ILE A 34 2.42 -19.72 5.00
C ILE A 34 1.80 -19.71 3.60
N ALA A 35 1.46 -20.87 3.04
CA ALA A 35 0.82 -20.95 1.72
C ALA A 35 -0.52 -20.19 1.67
N ILE A 36 -1.35 -20.36 2.71
CA ILE A 36 -2.62 -19.63 2.84
C ILE A 36 -2.36 -18.13 2.97
N LEU A 37 -1.40 -17.72 3.78
CA LEU A 37 -1.06 -16.33 4.02
C LEU A 37 -0.48 -15.63 2.78
N ILE A 38 0.28 -16.34 1.93
CA ILE A 38 0.76 -15.81 0.65
C ILE A 38 -0.43 -15.50 -0.27
N GLY A 39 -1.43 -16.39 -0.33
CA GLY A 39 -2.67 -16.11 -1.05
C GLY A 39 -3.42 -14.89 -0.50
N ALA A 40 -3.56 -14.81 0.83
CA ALA A 40 -4.16 -13.67 1.51
C ALA A 40 -3.38 -12.37 1.28
N ALA A 41 -2.05 -12.44 1.21
CA ALA A 41 -1.18 -11.31 0.89
C ALA A 41 -1.45 -10.83 -0.54
N GLY A 42 -1.52 -11.74 -1.52
CA GLY A 42 -1.85 -11.39 -2.90
C GLY A 42 -3.16 -10.60 -3.02
N ILE A 43 -4.21 -11.03 -2.29
CA ILE A 43 -5.50 -10.32 -2.25
C ILE A 43 -5.36 -8.96 -1.55
N SER A 44 -4.74 -8.94 -0.37
CA SER A 44 -4.65 -7.73 0.46
C SER A 44 -3.82 -6.64 -0.22
N PHE A 45 -2.58 -6.97 -0.61
CA PHE A 45 -1.70 -6.03 -1.32
C PHE A 45 -2.23 -5.68 -2.72
N GLY A 46 -2.79 -6.65 -3.45
CA GLY A 46 -3.35 -6.43 -4.78
C GLY A 46 -4.55 -5.48 -4.78
N SER A 47 -5.37 -5.52 -3.72
CA SER A 47 -6.55 -4.64 -3.57
C SER A 47 -6.21 -3.15 -3.52
N LEU A 48 -4.94 -2.78 -3.28
CA LEU A 48 -4.48 -1.39 -3.23
C LEU A 48 -4.33 -0.76 -4.62
N TYR A 49 -4.19 -1.58 -5.68
CA TYR A 49 -3.97 -1.08 -7.04
C TYR A 49 -5.15 -0.25 -7.55
N THR A 50 -6.37 -0.78 -7.44
CA THR A 50 -7.61 -0.13 -7.89
C THR A 50 -7.85 1.25 -7.26
N PRO A 51 -7.88 1.39 -5.91
CA PRO A 51 -8.07 2.70 -5.31
C PRO A 51 -6.85 3.61 -5.50
N GLY A 52 -5.64 3.06 -5.60
CA GLY A 52 -4.44 3.81 -5.98
C GLY A 52 -4.61 4.47 -7.34
N MET A 53 -4.94 3.68 -8.37
CA MET A 53 -5.24 4.16 -9.72
C MET A 53 -6.33 5.23 -9.75
N ALA A 54 -7.43 5.01 -9.02
CA ALA A 54 -8.52 5.98 -8.94
C ALA A 54 -8.08 7.32 -8.32
N LEU A 55 -7.18 7.30 -7.33
CA LEU A 55 -6.62 8.52 -6.73
C LEU A 55 -5.66 9.23 -7.69
N THR A 56 -4.79 8.51 -8.38
CA THR A 56 -3.84 9.09 -9.34
C THR A 56 -4.57 9.69 -10.54
N SER A 57 -5.59 8.99 -11.04
CA SER A 57 -6.48 9.44 -12.13
C SER A 57 -7.22 10.73 -11.77
N HIS A 58 -7.86 10.78 -10.60
CA HIS A 58 -8.51 11.99 -10.11
C HIS A 58 -7.54 13.17 -9.95
N ARG A 59 -6.30 12.91 -9.51
CA ARG A 59 -5.30 13.98 -9.40
C ARG A 59 -4.82 14.47 -10.76
N ALA A 60 -4.65 13.58 -11.73
CA ALA A 60 -4.32 13.98 -13.09
C ALA A 60 -5.42 14.89 -13.67
N GLU A 61 -6.69 14.51 -13.51
CA GLU A 61 -7.84 15.30 -13.93
C GLU A 61 -7.88 16.68 -13.24
N ALA A 62 -7.74 16.71 -11.91
CA ALA A 62 -7.74 17.96 -11.14
C ALA A 62 -6.57 18.90 -11.52
N ALA A 63 -5.47 18.37 -12.06
CA ALA A 63 -4.33 19.13 -12.53
C ALA A 63 -4.40 19.47 -14.04
N GLY A 64 -5.47 19.08 -14.74
CA GLY A 64 -5.61 19.26 -16.19
C GLY A 64 -4.65 18.39 -17.03
N LEU A 65 -4.10 17.33 -16.43
CA LEU A 65 -3.17 16.40 -17.09
C LEU A 65 -3.92 15.26 -17.78
N ALA A 66 -3.33 14.73 -18.85
CA ALA A 66 -3.84 13.55 -19.53
C ALA A 66 -3.88 12.33 -18.61
N GLN A 67 -4.95 11.53 -18.68
CA GLN A 67 -5.10 10.30 -17.89
C GLN A 67 -3.95 9.29 -18.12
N GLY A 68 -3.36 9.30 -19.32
CA GLY A 68 -2.18 8.51 -19.65
C GLY A 68 -0.98 8.81 -18.76
N LEU A 69 -0.80 10.06 -18.30
CA LEU A 69 0.24 10.42 -17.33
C LEU A 69 -0.05 9.82 -15.95
N GLY A 70 -1.31 9.82 -15.51
CA GLY A 70 -1.70 9.18 -14.25
C GLY A 70 -1.43 7.67 -14.25
N PHE A 71 -1.76 6.99 -15.36
CA PHE A 71 -1.46 5.57 -15.55
C PHE A 71 0.05 5.31 -15.66
N GLY A 72 0.79 6.17 -16.35
CA GLY A 72 2.24 6.12 -16.44
C GLY A 72 2.90 6.19 -15.07
N ILE A 73 2.52 7.16 -14.24
CA ILE A 73 3.01 7.32 -12.86
C ILE A 73 2.75 6.05 -12.03
N MET A 74 1.54 5.48 -12.11
CA MET A 74 1.23 4.25 -11.37
C MET A 74 2.11 3.08 -11.82
N ASN A 75 2.27 2.87 -13.12
CA ASN A 75 3.11 1.78 -13.65
C ASN A 75 4.58 1.98 -13.33
N THR A 76 5.09 3.21 -13.36
CA THR A 76 6.45 3.51 -12.92
C THR A 76 6.65 3.13 -11.46
N ALA A 77 5.71 3.52 -10.58
CA ALA A 77 5.77 3.15 -9.17
C ALA A 77 5.75 1.62 -8.97
N TRP A 78 4.88 0.92 -9.70
CA TRP A 78 4.81 -0.55 -9.66
C TRP A 78 6.10 -1.20 -10.17
N ALA A 79 6.64 -0.74 -11.30
CA ALA A 79 7.86 -1.28 -11.90
C ALA A 79 9.08 -1.07 -10.98
N VAL A 80 9.19 0.09 -10.33
CA VAL A 80 10.24 0.35 -9.34
C VAL A 80 10.11 -0.61 -8.15
N GLY A 81 8.89 -0.81 -7.65
CA GLY A 81 8.63 -1.77 -6.56
C GLY A 81 8.98 -3.21 -6.95
N ALA A 82 8.61 -3.64 -8.16
CA ALA A 82 8.91 -4.97 -8.69
C ALA A 82 10.41 -5.18 -8.93
N LEU A 83 11.12 -4.13 -9.32
CA LEU A 83 12.57 -4.17 -9.53
C LEU A 83 13.34 -4.26 -8.21
N ILE A 84 13.01 -3.41 -7.23
CA ILE A 84 13.80 -3.28 -5.99
C ILE A 84 13.35 -4.29 -4.93
N GLY A 85 12.06 -4.65 -4.91
CA GLY A 85 11.45 -5.48 -3.88
C GLY A 85 12.14 -6.82 -3.67
N PRO A 86 12.37 -7.65 -4.71
CA PRO A 86 13.02 -8.95 -4.56
C PRO A 86 14.45 -8.84 -4.04
N SER A 87 15.24 -7.91 -4.59
CA SER A 87 16.64 -7.73 -4.16
C SER A 87 16.74 -7.25 -2.71
N LEU A 88 15.91 -6.27 -2.32
CA LEU A 88 15.87 -5.77 -0.94
C LEU A 88 15.34 -6.84 0.03
N GLY A 89 14.29 -7.56 -0.36
CA GLY A 89 13.69 -8.61 0.45
C GLY A 89 14.63 -9.79 0.69
N GLY A 90 15.32 -10.24 -0.36
CA GLY A 90 16.32 -11.31 -0.28
C GLY A 90 17.51 -10.92 0.61
N ALA A 91 18.09 -9.73 0.39
CA ALA A 91 19.20 -9.23 1.21
C ALA A 91 18.82 -9.08 2.70
N LEU A 92 17.59 -8.68 3.00
CA LEU A 92 17.07 -8.61 4.37
C LEU A 92 16.88 -10.00 4.97
N ALA A 93 16.35 -10.95 4.21
CA ALA A 93 16.18 -12.33 4.66
C ALA A 93 17.54 -12.98 4.97
N GLU A 94 18.55 -12.77 4.13
CA GLU A 94 19.91 -13.30 4.34
C GLU A 94 20.59 -12.71 5.58
N SER A 95 20.39 -11.42 5.86
CA SER A 95 21.10 -10.72 6.95
C SER A 95 20.39 -10.79 8.31
N GLN A 96 19.05 -10.79 8.33
CA GLN A 96 18.23 -10.68 9.55
C GLN A 96 17.20 -11.82 9.70
N GLY A 97 17.16 -12.75 8.76
CA GLY A 97 16.24 -13.88 8.74
C GLY A 97 14.91 -13.60 8.03
N ASP A 98 14.18 -14.68 7.73
CA ASP A 98 12.93 -14.67 6.97
C ASP A 98 11.84 -13.69 7.48
N PRO A 99 11.70 -13.41 8.79
CA PRO A 99 10.71 -12.44 9.28
C PRO A 99 10.95 -11.00 8.81
N ALA A 100 12.21 -10.61 8.58
CA ALA A 100 12.62 -9.23 8.33
C ALA A 100 11.94 -8.57 7.11
N PRO A 101 11.89 -9.18 5.91
CA PRO A 101 11.21 -8.59 4.76
C PRO A 101 9.70 -8.39 4.99
N TYR A 102 9.03 -9.30 5.71
CA TYR A 102 7.61 -9.17 6.02
C TYR A 102 7.35 -8.00 6.99
N LEU A 103 8.19 -7.85 8.03
CA LEU A 103 8.11 -6.72 8.96
C LEU A 103 8.37 -5.39 8.28
N LEU A 104 9.31 -5.33 7.33
CA LEU A 104 9.51 -4.13 6.52
C LEU A 104 8.24 -3.79 5.73
N GLY A 105 7.61 -4.77 5.08
CA GLY A 105 6.33 -4.60 4.38
C GLY A 105 5.22 -4.08 5.31
N ALA A 106 5.11 -4.62 6.52
CA ALA A 106 4.17 -4.17 7.54
C ALA A 106 4.44 -2.70 7.94
N CYS A 107 5.71 -2.34 8.17
CA CYS A 107 6.11 -0.97 8.47
C CYS A 107 5.75 0.01 7.35
N LEU A 108 6.02 -0.34 6.08
CA LEU A 108 5.66 0.50 4.93
C LEU A 108 4.15 0.68 4.80
N CYS A 109 3.38 -0.39 5.04
CA CYS A 109 1.91 -0.31 5.07
C CYS A 109 1.42 0.58 6.21
N ALA A 110 2.01 0.48 7.40
CA ALA A 110 1.67 1.30 8.55
C ALA A 110 1.98 2.79 8.31
N LEU A 111 3.14 3.09 7.72
CA LEU A 111 3.50 4.47 7.32
C LEU A 111 2.52 5.03 6.29
N THR A 112 2.14 4.22 5.29
CA THR A 112 1.14 4.60 4.30
C THR A 112 -0.21 4.84 4.95
N LEU A 113 -0.62 3.98 5.88
CA LEU A 113 -1.87 4.12 6.63
C LEU A 113 -1.91 5.44 7.41
N VAL A 114 -0.84 5.76 8.15
CA VAL A 114 -0.68 7.04 8.86
C VAL A 114 -0.72 8.21 7.88
N ALA A 115 -0.08 8.11 6.73
CA ALA A 115 -0.13 9.15 5.70
C ALA A 115 -1.57 9.39 5.21
N THR A 116 -2.40 8.34 5.05
CA THR A 116 -3.81 8.51 4.67
C THR A 116 -4.62 9.28 5.72
N TYR A 117 -4.31 9.13 7.01
CA TYR A 117 -4.96 9.90 8.08
C TYR A 117 -4.49 11.36 8.08
N ARG A 118 -3.20 11.61 7.87
CA ARG A 118 -2.63 12.97 7.80
C ARG A 118 -3.17 13.77 6.62
N VAL A 119 -3.32 13.14 5.44
CA VAL A 119 -3.89 13.78 4.25
C VAL A 119 -5.36 14.13 4.47
N ALA A 120 -6.13 13.25 5.12
CA ALA A 120 -7.52 13.54 5.46
C ALA A 120 -7.64 14.73 6.44
N ALA A 121 -6.76 14.81 7.44
CA ALA A 121 -6.75 15.90 8.43
C ALA A 121 -6.42 17.27 7.79
N LYS A 122 -5.45 17.34 6.88
CA LYS A 122 -5.04 18.59 6.21
C LYS A 122 -6.09 19.14 5.23
N GLY A 123 -6.94 18.28 4.67
CA GLY A 123 -8.03 18.68 3.77
C GLY A 123 -9.28 19.24 4.48
N GLY A 124 -9.25 19.34 5.82
CA GLY A 124 -10.33 19.84 6.65
C GLY A 124 -10.20 21.31 7.07
N SER A 125 -9.14 22.03 6.68
CA SER A 125 -9.04 23.47 6.94
C SER A 125 -10.00 24.24 6.04
N PRO A 126 -11.02 24.92 6.59
CA PRO A 126 -11.85 25.83 5.80
C PRO A 126 -10.93 26.97 5.33
N HIS A 127 -10.89 27.21 4.02
CA HIS A 127 -10.63 28.57 3.57
C HIS A 127 -11.86 29.39 4.00
N ALA A 128 -11.78 29.94 5.20
CA ALA A 128 -12.61 31.03 5.67
C ALA A 128 -11.68 32.25 5.79
N ALA A 129 -11.66 33.04 4.72
CA ALA A 129 -11.33 34.46 4.70
C ALA A 129 -12.04 35.06 3.49
#